data_AF-A0A644V8R1-F1
#
_entry.id   AF-A0A644V8R1-F1
#
_cell.length_a   1.000
_cell.length_b   1.000
_cell.length_c   1.000
_cell.angle_alpha   90.00
_cell.angle_beta   90.00
_cell.angle_gamma   90.00
#
_symmetry.space_group_name_H-M   'P 1'
#
loop_
_entity.id
_entity.type
_entity.pdbx_description
1 polymer ?
#
loop_
_entity_poly.entity_id
_entity_poly.type
_entity_poly.pdbx_seq_one_letter_code
_entity_poly.pdbx_strand_id
1 'polypeptide(L)' 'MQITDEQFNELLLAGLRQIASDAERLSGGNIAHRAAQIRANALQLLEITKEVSEQNKTTSDDGL' A
#
# COMPACT_ATOMS: atom_id res chain seq x y z
N MET A 1 -4.12 -9.56 12.68
CA MET A 1 -3.81 -10.41 11.50
C MET A 1 -2.31 -10.24 11.28
N GLN A 2 -1.49 -11.28 11.47
CA GLN A 2 -0.04 -11.18 11.20
C GLN A 2 0.19 -11.53 9.74
N ILE A 3 0.74 -10.58 8.99
CA ILE A 3 1.05 -10.69 7.56
C ILE A 3 2.55 -10.97 7.46
N THR A 4 2.97 -11.96 6.67
CA THR A 4 4.40 -12.24 6.46
C THR A 4 5.05 -11.18 5.56
N ASP A 5 6.38 -11.06 5.60
CA ASP A 5 7.12 -10.14 4.72
C ASP A 5 6.86 -10.41 3.23
N GLU A 6 6.66 -11.68 2.84
CA GLU A 6 6.27 -12.06 1.48
C GLU A 6 4.85 -11.58 1.14
N GLN A 7 3.88 -11.78 2.03
CA GLN A 7 2.51 -11.30 1.83
C GLN A 7 2.46 -9.77 1.77
N PHE A 8 3.27 -9.09 2.58
CA PHE A 8 3.42 -7.64 2.54
C PHE A 8 3.98 -7.16 1.20
N ASN A 9 5.05 -7.78 0.71
CA ASN A 9 5.65 -7.43 -0.58
C ASN A 9 4.69 -7.68 -1.75
N GLU A 10 3.91 -8.76 -1.71
CA GLU A 10 2.88 -9.05 -2.70
C GLU A 10 1.76 -8.00 -2.71
N LEU A 11 1.27 -7.60 -1.54
CA LEU A 11 0.26 -6.56 -1.38
C LEU A 11 0.78 -5.19 -1.85
N LEU A 12 2.03 -4.86 -1.50
CA LEU A 12 2.68 -3.62 -1.92
C LEU A 12 2.84 -3.57 -3.44
N LEU A 13 3.34 -4.65 -4.05
CA LEU A 13 3.53 -4.75 -5.49
C LEU A 13 2.19 -4.68 -6.25
N ALA A 14 1.15 -5.35 -5.74
CA ALA A 14 -0.19 -5.31 -6.33
C ALA A 14 -0.77 -3.88 -6.30
N GLY A 15 -0.67 -3.19 -5.15
CA GLY A 15 -1.16 -1.81 -5.02
C GLY A 15 -0.40 -0.81 -5.90
N LEU A 16 0.93 -0.94 -6.02
CA LEU A 16 1.73 -0.09 -6.91
C LEU A 16 1.36 -0.29 -8.38
N ARG A 17 1.12 -1.53 -8.82
CA ARG A 17 0.64 -1.82 -10.19
C ARG A 17 -0.72 -1.21 -10.46
N GLN A 18 -1.64 -1.27 -9.49
CA GLN A 18 -2.96 -0.66 -9.58
C GLN A 18 -2.85 0.86 -9.77
N ILE A 19 -2.02 1.53 -8.94
CA ILE A 19 -1.76 2.97 -9.03
C ILE A 19 -1.16 3.35 -10.38
N ALA A 20 -0.17 2.59 -10.87
CA ALA A 20 0.46 2.84 -12.16
C ALA A 20 -0.54 2.71 -13.32
N SER A 21 -1.37 1.65 -13.32
CA SER A 21 -2.44 1.44 -14.32
C SER A 21 -3.49 2.56 -14.28
N ASP A 22 -3.91 2.98 -13.08
CA ASP A 22 -4.88 4.06 -12.93
C ASP A 22 -4.29 5.41 -13.39
N ALA A 23 -3.00 5.63 -13.15
CA ALA A 23 -2.27 6.82 -13.57
C ALA A 23 -2.06 6.89 -15.09
N GLU A 24 -1.70 5.77 -15.74
CA GLU A 24 -1.57 5.69 -17.20
C GLU A 24 -2.89 6.04 -17.91
N ARG A 25 -4.01 5.65 -17.28
CA ARG A 25 -5.38 5.92 -17.74
C ARG A 25 -5.90 7.32 -17.41
N LEU A 26 -5.17 8.14 -16.66
CA LEU A 26 -5.55 9.54 -16.39
C LEU A 26 -5.55 10.40 -17.67
N SER A 27 -4.85 9.98 -18.72
CA SER A 27 -4.79 10.69 -20.00
C SER A 27 -6.10 10.59 -20.82
N GLY A 28 -7.05 9.72 -20.46
CA GLY A 28 -8.20 9.37 -21.31
C GLY A 28 -9.60 9.41 -20.66
N GLY A 29 -9.82 10.10 -19.52
CA GLY A 29 -11.14 10.11 -18.88
C GLY A 29 -11.32 11.12 -17.73
N ASN A 30 -12.31 10.89 -16.85
CA ASN A 30 -12.61 11.77 -15.71
C ASN A 30 -11.50 11.71 -14.65
N ILE A 31 -10.51 12.59 -14.83
CA ILE A 31 -9.27 12.73 -14.05
C ILE A 31 -9.56 12.79 -12.54
N ALA A 32 -10.60 13.49 -12.12
CA ALA A 32 -10.94 13.64 -10.70
C ALA A 32 -11.32 12.31 -10.04
N HIS A 33 -12.09 11.47 -10.72
CA HIS A 33 -12.48 10.16 -10.20
C HIS A 33 -11.27 9.21 -10.09
N ARG A 34 -10.41 9.19 -11.11
CA ARG A 34 -9.21 8.34 -11.12
C ARG A 34 -8.16 8.81 -10.10
N ALA A 35 -7.97 10.12 -9.94
CA ALA A 35 -7.11 10.67 -8.90
C ALA A 35 -7.60 10.29 -7.49
N ALA A 36 -8.92 10.24 -7.29
CA ALA A 36 -9.49 9.76 -6.02
C ALA A 36 -9.22 8.27 -5.78
N GLN A 37 -9.27 7.42 -6.81
CA GLN A 37 -8.93 5.99 -6.72
C GLN A 37 -7.45 5.77 -6.39
N ILE A 38 -6.55 6.48 -7.08
CA ILE A 38 -5.11 6.44 -6.79
C ILE A 38 -4.83 6.85 -5.34
N ARG A 39 -5.48 7.93 -4.87
CA ARG A 39 -5.34 8.38 -3.49
C ARG A 39 -5.84 7.35 -2.48
N ALA A 40 -6.98 6.70 -2.74
CA ALA A 40 -7.50 5.66 -1.87
C ALA A 40 -6.55 4.45 -1.76
N ASN A 41 -6.04 3.98 -2.90
CA ASN A 41 -5.09 2.87 -2.95
C ASN A 41 -3.77 3.22 -2.23
N ALA A 42 -3.27 4.44 -2.40
CA ALA A 42 -2.05 4.90 -1.72
C ALA A 42 -2.23 4.99 -0.20
N LEU A 43 -3.41 5.41 0.28
CA LEU A 43 -3.70 5.46 1.73
C LEU A 43 -3.77 4.06 2.34
N GLN A 44 -4.39 3.10 1.65
CA GLN A 44 -4.41 1.70 2.10
C GLN A 44 -3.01 1.10 2.19
N LEU A 45 -2.14 1.39 1.22
CA LEU A 45 -0.74 0.94 1.27
C LEU A 45 0.04 1.56 2.44
N LEU A 46 -0.17 2.85 2.72
CA LEU A 46 0.45 3.52 3.87
C LEU A 46 0.01 2.90 5.19
N GLU A 47 -1.26 2.55 5.32
CA GLU A 47 -1.81 1.90 6.52
C GLU A 47 -1.19 0.51 6.73
N ILE A 48 -1.17 -0.34 5.70
CA ILE A 48 -0.53 -1.67 5.75
C ILE A 48 0.96 -1.55 6.10
N THR A 49 1.67 -0.59 5.50
CA THR A 49 3.10 -0.37 5.75
C THR A 49 3.35 0.08 7.19
N LYS A 50 2.47 0.91 7.74
CA LYS A 50 2.55 1.36 9.13
C LYS A 50 2.30 0.21 10.10
N GLU A 51 1.27 -0.60 9.85
CA GLU A 51 0.97 -1.77 10.68
C GLU A 51 2.15 -2.76 10.73
N VAL A 52 2.77 -3.06 9.59
CA VAL A 52 3.95 -3.95 9.52
C VAL A 52 5.17 -3.31 10.20
N SER A 53 5.41 -2.00 10.00
CA SER A 53 6.51 -1.31 10.67
C SER A 53 6.35 -1.26 12.20
N GLU A 54 5.13 -1.12 12.71
CA GLU A 54 4.86 -1.09 14.14
C GLU A 54 4.98 -2.50 14.76
N GLN A 55 4.56 -3.55 14.03
CA GLN A 55 4.78 -4.95 14.43
C GLN A 55 6.27 -5.33 14.49
N ASN A 56 7.09 -4.82 13.58
CA ASN A 56 8.54 -5.06 13.59
C ASN A 56 9.27 -4.33 14.73
N LYS A 57 8.73 -3.20 15.22
CA LYS A 57 9.30 -2.50 16.39
C LYS A 57 9.00 -3.20 17.71
N THR A 58 7.78 -3.69 17.93
CA THR A 58 7.42 -4.40 19.16
C THR A 58 8.16 -5.72 19.33
N THR A 59 8.46 -6.42 18.23
CA THR A 59 9.22 -7.68 18.28
C THR A 59 10.71 -7.46 18.60
N SER A 60 11.23 -6.25 18.39
CA SER A 60 12.65 -5.92 18.61
C SER A 60 12.95 -5.36 20.01
N ASP A 61 11.93 -4.95 20.77
CA ASP A 61 12.08 -4.26 22.08
C ASP A 61 11.96 -5.22 23.29
N ASP A 62 11.45 -6.44 23.09
CA ASP A 62 11.30 -7.48 24.14
C ASP A 62 12.52 -8.44 24.23
N GLY A 63 13.61 -8.15 23.50
CA GLY A 63 14.73 -9.08 23.27
C GLY A 63 16.09 -8.73 23.87
N LEU A 64 16.18 -7.79 24.83
CA LEU A 64 17.44 -7.41 25.49
C LEU A 64 17.38 -7.54 27.03
#